data_AF-A0A524M8W4-F1
#
_entry.id   AF-A0A524M8W4-F1
#
_cell.length_a   1.000
_cell.length_b   1.000
_cell.length_c   1.000
_cell.angle_alpha   90.00
_cell.angle_beta   90.00
_cell.angle_gamma   90.00
#
_symmetry.space_group_name_H-M   'P 1'
#
loop_
_entity.id
_entity.type
_entity.pdbx_description
1 polymer ?
#
loop_
_entity_poly.entity_id
_entity_poly.type
_entity_poly.pdbx_seq_one_letter_code
_entity_poly.pdbx_strand_id
1 'polypeptide(L)'
;MEYASLITSVMVVIVLFFAMRTVRLVLAVLLCLTLGLILTAAFATAAIGHLNVISIAFAVLYIGLGSDFAIHFLLRHREVLDKGIQAKGAVYEAGGVAGGALTACAITNAIGFYAFIPTDYSGVAELGVISGTGMLISLLVTLTIGPAILRYIPKQPETRSDTKISLSKFLQVLFKWHKLTYITILVGVLSAIVLFPQLRFDYNLLNMQDPQGKAVKTFRELLAEVDNSPWHADILSNNRQETDRLVRSLNDLPEVKNVVTIFDFVPTEQEKKLPIIAEMALTAGPIMLSTPSAVNNEKVLMKQREELDKLSITLDQFIAEKPNHPVLISARTLKNSLAILFARLNEKNTTDSSELLHSLDKDLLLTLPISLQRMQTAIEVSTPFNKKGLPTS
;
A
#
# COMPACT_ATOMS: atom_id res chain seq x y z
N MET A 1 4.11 10.22 5.32
CA MET A 1 4.06 9.72 6.70
C MET A 1 4.27 10.82 7.74
N GLU A 2 5.12 11.82 7.50
CA GLU A 2 5.46 12.87 8.48
C GLU A 2 4.25 13.66 9.00
N TYR A 3 3.28 13.99 8.14
CA TYR A 3 2.07 14.69 8.59
C TYR A 3 1.15 13.81 9.47
N ALA A 4 1.07 12.51 9.21
CA ALA A 4 0.16 11.61 9.94
C ALA A 4 0.64 11.38 11.38
N SER A 5 1.95 11.18 11.58
CA SER A 5 2.53 11.07 12.92
C SER A 5 2.39 12.38 13.69
N LEU A 6 2.65 13.52 13.03
CA LEU A 6 2.49 14.84 13.64
C LEU A 6 1.03 15.08 14.08
N ILE A 7 0.06 14.83 13.20
CA ILE A 7 -1.37 14.97 13.49
C ILE A 7 -1.77 14.07 14.66
N THR A 8 -1.30 12.82 14.66
CA THR A 8 -1.62 11.86 15.74
C THR A 8 -1.04 12.34 17.07
N SER A 9 0.23 12.75 17.12
CA SER A 9 0.83 13.29 18.35
C SER A 9 0.12 14.55 18.85
N VAL A 10 -0.21 15.49 17.95
CA VAL A 10 -0.96 16.69 18.33
C VAL A 10 -2.33 16.32 18.89
N MET A 11 -3.04 15.38 18.27
CA MET A 11 -4.36 14.95 18.72
C MET A 11 -4.31 14.25 20.08
N VAL A 12 -3.30 13.40 20.32
CA VAL A 12 -3.07 12.78 21.63
C VAL A 12 -2.81 13.84 22.70
N VAL A 13 -1.95 14.83 22.43
CA VAL A 13 -1.68 15.92 23.38
C VAL A 13 -2.95 16.73 23.69
N ILE A 14 -3.78 17.02 22.68
CA ILE A 14 -5.06 17.73 22.88
C ILE A 14 -6.00 16.91 23.77
N VAL A 15 -6.20 15.63 23.47
CA VAL A 15 -7.07 14.75 24.27
C VAL A 15 -6.56 14.64 25.71
N LEU A 16 -5.26 14.43 25.90
CA LEU A 16 -4.64 14.39 27.23
C LEU A 16 -4.80 15.72 27.97
N PHE A 17 -4.65 16.85 27.28
CA PHE A 17 -4.83 18.17 27.88
C PHE A 17 -6.28 18.38 28.34
N PHE A 18 -7.27 17.97 27.56
CA PHE A 18 -8.68 18.02 27.96
C PHE A 18 -8.99 17.07 29.12
N ALA A 19 -8.38 15.88 29.17
CA ALA A 19 -8.58 14.90 30.23
C ALA A 19 -7.92 15.33 31.55
N MET A 20 -6.66 15.75 31.50
CA MET A 20 -5.86 16.03 32.70
C MET A 20 -5.99 17.48 33.18
N ARG A 21 -6.33 18.42 32.29
CA ARG A 21 -6.45 19.88 32.51
C ARG A 21 -5.20 20.59 33.05
N THR A 22 -4.13 19.86 33.33
CA THR A 22 -2.86 20.36 33.88
C THR A 22 -1.69 19.91 33.01
N VAL A 23 -0.89 20.85 32.49
CA VAL A 23 0.27 20.55 31.63
C VAL A 23 1.26 19.59 32.29
N ARG A 24 1.47 19.70 33.61
CA ARG A 24 2.38 18.81 34.37
C ARG A 24 1.92 17.35 34.37
N LEU A 25 0.62 17.13 34.50
CA LEU A 25 0.04 15.78 34.46
C LEU A 25 0.07 15.21 33.04
N VAL A 26 -0.16 16.04 32.02
CA VAL A 26 0.03 15.63 30.62
C VAL A 26 1.48 15.20 30.37
N LEU A 27 2.47 15.98 30.82
CA LEU A 27 3.87 15.62 30.71
C LEU A 27 4.21 14.32 31.45
N ALA A 28 3.60 14.08 32.62
CA ALA A 28 3.78 12.83 33.36
C ALA A 28 3.27 11.62 32.57
N VAL A 29 2.07 11.73 31.97
CA VAL A 29 1.51 10.67 31.09
C VAL A 29 2.42 10.45 29.89
N LEU A 30 2.84 11.51 29.21
CA LEU A 30 3.73 11.41 28.04
C LEU A 30 5.07 10.77 28.38
N LEU A 31 5.62 11.03 29.57
CA LEU A 31 6.87 10.43 30.02
C LEU A 31 6.70 8.91 30.27
N CYS A 32 5.64 8.51 30.99
CA CYS A 32 5.32 7.09 31.19
C CYS A 32 5.10 6.38 29.84
N LEU A 33 4.35 7.00 28.93
CA LEU A 33 4.05 6.47 27.62
C LEU A 33 5.32 6.28 26.78
N THR A 34 6.17 7.31 26.72
CA THR A 34 7.41 7.28 25.93
C THR A 34 8.37 6.23 26.48
N LEU A 35 8.55 6.17 27.80
CA LEU A 35 9.40 5.19 28.43
C LEU A 35 8.88 3.76 28.21
N GLY A 36 7.57 3.57 28.38
CA GLY A 36 6.91 2.29 28.13
C GLY A 36 7.03 1.83 26.69
N LEU A 37 6.90 2.76 25.72
CA LEU A 37 7.09 2.48 24.30
C LEU A 37 8.55 2.09 24.01
N ILE A 38 9.53 2.80 24.57
CA ILE A 38 10.96 2.48 24.44
C ILE A 38 11.25 1.09 25.00
N LEU A 39 10.75 0.76 26.19
CA LEU A 39 10.96 -0.55 26.81
C LEU A 39 10.27 -1.67 26.01
N THR A 40 9.09 -1.41 25.46
CA THR A 40 8.39 -2.36 24.60
C THR A 40 9.13 -2.58 23.29
N ALA A 41 9.66 -1.53 22.68
CA ALA A 41 10.51 -1.62 21.49
C ALA A 41 11.82 -2.37 21.79
N ALA A 42 12.46 -2.10 22.93
CA ALA A 42 13.65 -2.83 23.37
C ALA A 42 13.37 -4.32 23.57
N PHE A 43 12.23 -4.66 24.18
CA PHE A 43 11.76 -6.04 24.28
C PHE A 43 11.53 -6.67 22.90
N ALA A 44 10.85 -5.97 21.98
CA ALA A 44 10.61 -6.46 20.62
C ALA A 44 11.92 -6.74 19.88
N THR A 45 12.91 -5.84 19.99
CA THR A 45 14.25 -6.04 19.43
C THR A 45 14.96 -7.24 20.06
N ALA A 46 14.84 -7.44 21.37
CA ALA A 46 15.48 -8.57 22.06
C ALA A 46 14.81 -9.93 21.78
N ALA A 47 13.48 -9.96 21.66
CA ALA A 47 12.71 -11.18 21.52
C ALA A 47 12.57 -11.66 20.05
N ILE A 48 12.43 -10.73 19.10
CA ILE A 48 12.12 -11.04 17.68
C ILE A 48 13.24 -10.56 16.76
N GLY A 49 13.85 -9.41 17.06
CA GLY A 49 14.98 -8.88 16.28
C GLY A 49 14.60 -8.12 15.00
N HIS A 50 13.33 -8.18 14.58
CA HIS A 50 12.82 -7.43 13.44
C HIS A 50 11.38 -6.97 13.65
N LEU A 51 10.92 -6.05 12.80
CA LEU A 51 9.52 -5.63 12.73
C LEU A 51 9.04 -5.80 11.29
N ASN A 52 7.89 -6.44 11.15
CA ASN A 52 7.21 -6.58 9.86
C ASN A 52 6.15 -5.46 9.69
N VAL A 53 5.57 -5.38 8.49
CA VAL A 53 4.61 -4.32 8.12
C VAL A 53 3.36 -4.30 9.02
N ILE A 54 2.98 -5.45 9.57
CA ILE A 54 1.84 -5.59 10.48
C ILE A 54 2.26 -5.35 11.93
N SER A 55 3.38 -5.93 12.38
CA SER A 55 3.82 -5.81 13.76
C SER A 55 4.22 -4.40 14.14
N ILE A 56 4.68 -3.56 13.20
CA ILE A 56 4.97 -2.13 13.46
C ILE A 56 3.75 -1.35 13.97
N ALA A 57 2.53 -1.83 13.71
CA ALA A 57 1.29 -1.23 14.22
C ALA A 57 1.22 -1.25 15.77
N PHE A 58 2.02 -2.08 16.45
CA PHE A 58 2.09 -2.13 17.91
C PHE A 58 2.33 -0.73 18.51
N ALA A 59 3.15 0.11 17.86
CA ALA A 59 3.51 1.41 18.40
C ALA A 59 2.29 2.34 18.49
N VAL A 60 1.43 2.34 17.47
CA VAL A 60 0.19 3.13 17.45
C VAL A 60 -0.82 2.55 18.44
N LEU A 61 -0.98 1.23 18.48
CA LEU A 61 -1.84 0.55 19.45
C LEU A 61 -1.41 0.83 20.89
N TYR A 62 -0.10 0.86 21.15
CA TYR A 62 0.48 1.16 22.44
C TYR A 62 0.22 2.60 22.87
N ILE A 63 0.34 3.57 21.96
CA ILE A 63 0.03 4.97 22.25
C ILE A 63 -1.43 5.12 22.69
N GLY A 64 -2.36 4.41 22.05
CA GLY A 64 -3.76 4.37 22.46
C GLY A 64 -3.96 3.68 23.80
N LEU A 65 -3.70 2.38 23.85
CA LEU A 65 -4.06 1.50 24.97
C LEU A 65 -3.13 1.63 26.18
N GLY A 66 -1.84 1.87 25.95
CA GLY A 66 -0.85 1.98 27.02
C GLY A 66 -0.99 3.27 27.82
N SER A 67 -1.44 4.36 27.18
CA SER A 67 -1.66 5.65 27.83
C SER A 67 -2.76 5.61 28.91
N ASP A 68 -3.77 4.75 28.72
CA ASP A 68 -4.93 4.64 29.59
C ASP A 68 -4.54 4.29 31.02
N PHE A 69 -3.53 3.43 31.22
CA PHE A 69 -3.09 3.07 32.57
C PHE A 69 -2.56 4.27 33.34
N ALA A 70 -1.70 5.09 32.69
CA ALA A 70 -1.15 6.29 33.30
C ALA A 70 -2.23 7.33 33.56
N ILE A 71 -3.17 7.52 32.63
CA ILE A 71 -4.31 8.44 32.78
C ILE A 71 -5.17 8.02 33.98
N HIS A 72 -5.61 6.77 34.03
CA HIS A 72 -6.47 6.26 35.11
C HIS A 72 -5.79 6.33 36.48
N PHE A 73 -4.50 5.97 36.54
CA PHE A 73 -3.74 6.04 37.78
C PHE A 73 -3.61 7.49 38.30
N LEU A 74 -3.21 8.41 37.42
CA LEU A 74 -3.00 9.82 37.79
C LEU A 74 -4.31 10.55 38.11
N LEU A 75 -5.39 10.27 37.37
CA LEU A 75 -6.72 10.80 37.68
C LEU A 75 -7.24 10.27 39.02
N ARG A 76 -7.05 8.97 39.31
CA ARG A 76 -7.43 8.43 40.61
C ARG A 76 -6.62 9.07 41.73
N HIS A 77 -5.32 9.25 41.54
CA HIS A 77 -4.48 9.95 42.51
C HIS A 77 -4.99 11.37 42.78
N ARG A 78 -5.35 12.11 41.73
CA ARG A 78 -5.96 13.44 41.84
C ARG A 78 -7.29 13.40 42.61
N GLU A 79 -8.17 12.45 42.31
CA GLU A 79 -9.45 12.28 43.01
C GLU A 79 -9.26 12.01 44.51
N VAL A 80 -8.24 11.23 44.88
CA VAL A 80 -7.93 10.93 46.28
C VAL A 80 -7.32 12.14 46.99
N LEU A 81 -6.50 12.93 46.31
CA LEU A 81 -6.01 14.22 46.83
C LEU A 81 -7.14 15.21 47.08
N ASP A 82 -8.13 15.28 46.19
CA ASP A 82 -9.30 16.15 46.30
C ASP A 82 -10.19 15.78 47.50
N LYS A 83 -10.12 14.54 48.00
CA LYS A 83 -10.77 14.08 49.23
C LYS A 83 -10.04 14.50 50.51
N GLY A 84 -8.95 15.24 50.39
CA GLY A 84 -8.18 15.79 51.53
C GLY A 84 -7.08 14.88 52.05
N ILE A 85 -6.80 13.75 51.39
CA ILE A 85 -5.78 12.80 51.83
C ILE A 85 -4.37 13.37 51.57
N GLN A 86 -3.43 13.09 52.48
CA GLN A 86 -2.03 13.51 52.33
C GLN A 86 -1.40 12.82 51.12
N ALA A 87 -0.48 13.51 50.42
CA ALA A 87 0.06 13.04 49.13
C ALA A 87 0.66 11.63 49.17
N LYS A 88 1.35 11.27 50.26
CA LYS A 88 1.86 9.89 50.44
C LYS A 88 0.72 8.86 50.53
N GLY A 89 -0.29 9.14 51.36
CA GLY A 89 -1.47 8.27 51.50
C GLY A 89 -2.27 8.15 50.20
N ALA A 90 -2.34 9.24 49.43
CA ALA A 90 -3.04 9.26 48.15
C ALA A 90 -2.39 8.37 47.08
N VAL A 91 -1.07 8.18 47.12
CA VAL A 91 -0.38 7.22 46.24
C VAL A 91 -0.72 5.78 46.65
N TYR A 92 -0.70 5.47 47.95
CA TYR A 92 -1.03 4.12 48.43
C TYR A 92 -2.49 3.75 48.14
N GLU A 93 -3.43 4.66 48.36
CA GLU A 93 -4.85 4.40 48.11
C GLU A 93 -5.18 4.33 46.62
N ALA A 94 -4.57 5.20 45.80
CA ALA A 94 -4.68 5.09 44.35
C ALA A 94 -4.06 3.77 43.85
N GLY A 95 -2.90 3.38 44.37
CA GLY A 95 -2.24 2.11 44.04
C GLY A 95 -3.04 0.88 44.46
N GLY A 96 -3.64 0.88 45.64
CA GLY A 96 -4.43 -0.26 46.13
C GLY A 96 -5.68 -0.51 45.30
N VAL A 97 -6.48 0.54 45.05
CA VAL A 97 -7.77 0.38 44.35
C VAL A 97 -7.59 0.41 42.83
N ALA A 98 -6.87 1.39 42.28
CA ALA A 98 -6.65 1.45 40.83
C ALA A 98 -5.66 0.38 40.38
N GLY A 99 -4.62 0.06 41.15
CA GLY A 99 -3.63 -0.95 40.76
C GLY A 99 -4.25 -2.33 40.53
N GLY A 100 -5.20 -2.75 41.36
CA GLY A 100 -5.93 -4.01 41.15
C GLY A 100 -6.74 -4.03 39.84
N ALA A 101 -7.53 -2.98 39.60
CA ALA A 101 -8.31 -2.85 38.36
C ALA A 101 -7.43 -2.72 37.10
N LEU A 102 -6.34 -1.94 37.19
CA LEU A 102 -5.37 -1.76 36.11
C LEU A 102 -4.63 -3.07 35.81
N THR A 103 -4.28 -3.85 36.83
CA THR A 103 -3.63 -5.15 36.65
C THR A 103 -4.55 -6.14 35.94
N ALA A 104 -5.82 -6.22 36.35
CA ALA A 104 -6.81 -7.06 35.69
C ALA A 104 -7.01 -6.66 34.21
N CYS A 105 -7.08 -5.35 33.93
CA CYS A 105 -7.17 -4.81 32.58
C CYS A 105 -5.93 -5.16 31.73
N ALA A 106 -4.72 -4.95 32.27
CA ALA A 106 -3.48 -5.27 31.57
C ALA A 106 -3.36 -6.77 31.26
N ILE A 107 -3.70 -7.64 32.21
CA ILE A 107 -3.65 -9.09 32.02
C ILE A 107 -4.67 -9.54 30.97
N THR A 108 -5.91 -9.05 31.03
CA THR A 108 -6.94 -9.42 30.05
C THR A 108 -6.60 -8.93 28.65
N ASN A 109 -6.08 -7.71 28.50
CA ASN A 109 -5.56 -7.22 27.23
C ASN A 109 -4.36 -8.04 26.72
N ALA A 110 -3.43 -8.39 27.62
CA ALA A 110 -2.28 -9.22 27.26
C ALA A 110 -2.72 -10.61 26.76
N ILE A 111 -3.68 -11.25 27.43
CA ILE A 111 -4.26 -12.53 26.98
C ILE A 111 -4.92 -12.38 25.61
N GLY A 112 -5.64 -11.29 25.36
CA GLY A 112 -6.23 -11.00 24.05
C GLY A 112 -5.20 -10.92 22.93
N PHE A 113 -4.07 -10.25 23.16
CA PHE A 113 -2.97 -10.23 22.19
C PHE A 113 -2.24 -11.56 22.07
N TYR A 114 -2.02 -12.27 23.18
CA TYR A 114 -1.38 -13.58 23.18
C TYR A 114 -2.21 -14.67 22.51
N ALA A 115 -3.52 -14.48 22.37
CA ALA A 115 -4.37 -15.37 21.56
C ALA A 115 -3.96 -15.44 20.08
N PHE A 116 -3.14 -14.50 19.59
CA PHE A 116 -2.58 -14.52 18.25
C PHE A 116 -1.29 -15.37 18.11
N ILE A 117 -0.64 -15.73 19.21
CA ILE A 117 0.60 -16.54 19.20
C ILE A 117 0.44 -17.89 18.50
N PRO A 118 -0.63 -18.69 18.73
CA PRO A 118 -0.76 -20.01 18.12
C PRO A 118 -1.19 -19.99 16.65
N THR A 119 -1.13 -18.83 15.96
CA THR A 119 -1.50 -18.73 14.55
C THR A 119 -0.30 -18.96 13.64
N ASP A 120 -0.52 -19.57 12.47
CA ASP A 120 0.53 -19.80 11.45
C ASP A 120 0.99 -18.51 10.75
N TYR A 121 0.37 -17.37 11.06
CA TYR A 121 0.65 -16.09 10.43
C TYR A 121 1.62 -15.27 11.28
N SER A 122 2.93 -15.40 10.99
CA SER A 122 4.02 -14.77 11.77
C SER A 122 3.81 -13.27 11.99
N GLY A 123 3.24 -12.57 11.01
CA GLY A 123 2.97 -11.13 11.11
C GLY A 123 2.11 -10.74 12.31
N VAL A 124 1.05 -11.51 12.55
CA VAL A 124 0.06 -11.27 13.62
C VAL A 124 0.50 -11.94 14.92
N ALA A 125 1.18 -13.09 14.86
CA ALA A 125 1.78 -13.72 16.02
C ALA A 125 2.83 -12.81 16.70
N GLU A 126 3.75 -12.22 15.92
CA GLU A 126 4.74 -11.26 16.41
C GLU A 126 4.07 -10.02 17.02
N LEU A 127 3.04 -9.46 16.37
CA LEU A 127 2.25 -8.36 16.93
C LEU A 127 1.64 -8.75 18.28
N GLY A 128 1.10 -9.96 18.40
CA GLY A 128 0.55 -10.49 19.63
C GLY A 128 1.57 -10.56 20.78
N VAL A 129 2.78 -11.06 20.51
CA VAL A 129 3.86 -11.13 21.50
C VAL A 129 4.29 -9.72 21.94
N ILE A 130 4.50 -8.80 20.99
CA ILE A 130 4.97 -7.44 21.27
C ILE A 130 3.91 -6.66 22.03
N SER A 131 2.68 -6.61 21.53
CA SER A 131 1.59 -5.85 22.14
C SER A 131 1.17 -6.42 23.48
N GLY A 132 1.09 -7.75 23.62
CA GLY A 132 0.74 -8.40 24.88
C GLY A 132 1.74 -8.09 25.99
N THR A 133 3.04 -8.27 25.71
CA THR A 133 4.09 -7.91 26.66
C THR A 133 4.17 -6.41 26.89
N GLY A 134 3.90 -5.60 25.85
CA GLY A 134 3.79 -4.16 25.95
C GLY A 134 2.75 -3.71 26.96
N MET A 135 1.58 -4.36 27.03
CA MET A 135 0.57 -4.03 28.05
C MET A 135 1.09 -4.25 29.47
N LEU A 136 1.82 -5.35 29.70
CA LEU A 136 2.44 -5.64 30.99
C LEU A 136 3.56 -4.64 31.34
N ILE A 137 4.39 -4.28 30.36
CA ILE A 137 5.42 -3.24 30.50
C ILE A 137 4.77 -1.89 30.84
N SER A 138 3.67 -1.52 30.17
CA SER A 138 2.95 -0.26 30.44
C SER A 138 2.41 -0.20 31.87
N LEU A 139 1.85 -1.31 32.35
CA LEU A 139 1.40 -1.44 33.74
C LEU A 139 2.58 -1.24 34.71
N LEU A 140 3.69 -1.94 34.49
CA LEU A 140 4.89 -1.84 35.34
C LEU A 140 5.44 -0.42 35.35
N VAL A 141 5.58 0.22 34.19
CA VAL A 141 6.02 1.62 34.07
C VAL A 141 5.06 2.54 34.80
N THR A 142 3.75 2.38 34.63
CA THR A 142 2.77 3.23 35.29
C THR A 142 2.83 3.11 36.82
N LEU A 143 2.89 1.88 37.35
CA LEU A 143 2.90 1.64 38.79
C LEU A 143 4.23 2.00 39.47
N THR A 144 5.33 2.08 38.71
CA THR A 144 6.65 2.45 39.25
C THR A 144 6.95 3.93 39.02
N ILE A 145 6.88 4.39 37.77
CA ILE A 145 7.23 5.74 37.34
C ILE A 145 6.13 6.74 37.66
N GLY A 146 4.85 6.35 37.56
CA GLY A 146 3.73 7.23 37.89
C GLY A 146 3.85 7.84 39.29
N PRO A 147 3.95 7.02 40.36
CA PRO A 147 4.22 7.51 41.72
C PRO A 147 5.50 8.34 41.86
N ALA A 148 6.57 7.95 41.17
CA ALA A 148 7.85 8.64 41.23
C ALA A 148 7.75 10.06 40.67
N ILE A 149 7.08 10.25 39.53
CA ILE A 149 6.85 11.57 38.92
C ILE A 149 5.95 12.42 39.80
N LEU A 150 4.87 11.84 40.36
CA LEU A 150 3.94 12.55 41.24
C LEU A 150 4.61 13.20 42.45
N ARG A 151 5.72 12.62 42.95
CA ARG A 151 6.51 13.23 44.04
C ARG A 151 7.07 14.61 43.69
N TYR A 152 7.37 14.86 42.42
CA TYR A 152 7.95 16.12 41.93
C TYR A 152 6.90 17.11 41.42
N ILE A 153 5.64 16.70 41.32
CA ILE A 153 4.53 17.57 40.91
C ILE A 153 4.01 18.32 42.15
N PRO A 154 4.10 19.65 42.21
CA PRO A 154 3.62 20.42 43.36
C PRO A 154 2.13 20.23 43.58
N LYS A 155 1.72 20.14 44.84
CA LYS A 155 0.31 20.05 45.27
C LYS A 155 -0.37 21.38 44.93
N GLN A 156 -0.99 21.48 43.75
CA GLN A 156 -1.82 22.63 43.40
C GLN A 156 -3.27 22.28 43.70
N PRO A 157 -3.96 23.03 44.56
CA PRO A 157 -5.41 22.97 44.64
C PRO A 157 -5.94 23.62 43.35
N GLU A 158 -6.15 22.82 42.31
CA GLU A 158 -6.85 23.33 41.15
C GLU A 158 -8.31 23.58 41.54
N THR A 159 -8.72 24.84 41.43
CA THR A 159 -10.10 25.24 41.62
C THR A 159 -10.97 24.47 40.64
N ARG A 160 -11.95 23.75 41.18
CA ARG A 160 -13.01 23.10 40.39
C ARG A 160 -13.66 24.16 39.52
N SER A 161 -13.32 24.20 38.23
CA SER A 161 -14.31 24.55 37.23
C SER A 161 -15.17 23.31 37.05
N ASP A 162 -16.27 23.26 37.80
CA ASP A 162 -17.43 22.39 37.56
C ASP A 162 -18.08 22.76 36.21
N THR A 163 -17.31 22.81 35.13
CA THR A 163 -17.85 22.68 33.78
C THR A 163 -18.28 21.22 33.63
N LYS A 164 -19.42 20.90 34.27
CA LYS A 164 -20.21 19.71 34.01
C LYS A 164 -20.65 19.83 32.55
N ILE A 165 -19.84 19.30 31.64
CA ILE A 165 -20.31 19.00 30.28
C ILE A 165 -21.59 18.19 30.49
N SER A 166 -22.70 18.69 29.94
CA SER A 166 -24.07 18.26 30.23
C SER A 166 -24.40 16.88 29.65
N LEU A 167 -23.47 15.93 29.68
CA LEU A 167 -23.72 14.51 29.40
C LEU A 167 -24.78 13.97 30.36
N SER A 168 -24.87 14.47 31.59
CA SER A 168 -25.88 14.05 32.56
C SER A 168 -27.31 14.21 32.04
N LYS A 169 -27.62 15.27 31.29
CA LYS A 169 -28.95 15.45 30.68
C LYS A 169 -29.19 14.45 29.55
N PHE A 170 -28.18 14.16 28.73
CA PHE A 170 -28.29 13.16 27.66
C PHE A 170 -28.49 11.74 28.23
N LEU A 171 -27.68 11.35 29.22
CA LEU A 171 -27.83 10.06 29.92
C LEU A 171 -29.19 9.93 30.62
N GLN A 172 -29.72 11.02 31.20
CA GLN A 172 -31.07 11.01 31.78
C GLN A 172 -32.18 10.79 30.73
N VAL A 173 -32.02 11.31 29.51
CA VAL A 173 -32.94 11.04 28.40
C VAL A 173 -32.92 9.57 28.02
N LEU A 174 -31.74 8.97 27.88
CA LEU A 174 -31.58 7.53 27.62
C LEU A 174 -32.22 6.66 28.71
N PHE A 175 -32.07 7.06 29.97
CA PHE A 175 -32.67 6.33 31.10
C PHE A 175 -34.19 6.49 31.13
N LYS A 176 -34.71 7.70 30.86
CA LYS A 176 -36.15 7.97 30.82
C LYS A 176 -36.83 7.24 29.65
N TRP A 177 -36.13 7.03 28.54
CA TRP A 177 -36.62 6.37 27.33
C TRP A 177 -36.03 4.97 27.14
N HIS A 178 -35.70 4.29 28.25
CA HIS A 178 -34.99 3.00 28.24
C HIS A 178 -35.65 1.92 27.36
N LYS A 179 -37.00 1.87 27.29
CA LYS A 179 -37.71 0.93 26.40
C LYS A 179 -37.40 1.19 24.92
N LEU A 180 -37.36 2.46 24.51
CA LEU A 180 -37.01 2.83 23.14
C LEU A 180 -35.54 2.48 22.87
N THR A 181 -34.65 2.76 23.83
CA THR A 181 -33.22 2.39 23.74
C THR A 181 -33.04 0.88 23.52
N TYR A 182 -33.76 0.04 24.26
CA TYR A 182 -33.70 -1.41 24.07
C TYR A 182 -34.26 -1.85 22.72
N ILE A 183 -35.37 -1.25 22.26
CA ILE A 183 -35.93 -1.53 20.95
C ILE A 183 -34.93 -1.13 19.85
N THR A 184 -34.28 0.04 19.94
CA THR A 184 -33.31 0.48 18.95
C THR A 184 -32.07 -0.41 18.92
N ILE A 185 -31.58 -0.87 20.09
CA ILE A 185 -30.47 -1.83 20.16
C ILE A 185 -30.89 -3.15 19.53
N LEU A 186 -32.08 -3.66 19.86
CA LEU A 186 -32.59 -4.92 19.32
C LEU A 186 -32.75 -4.85 17.79
N VAL A 187 -33.34 -3.77 17.28
CA VAL A 187 -33.48 -3.53 15.83
C VAL A 187 -32.11 -3.40 15.18
N GLY A 188 -31.15 -2.71 15.81
CA GLY A 188 -29.77 -2.61 15.32
C GLY A 188 -29.07 -3.97 15.24
N VAL A 189 -29.23 -4.81 16.26
CA VAL A 189 -28.68 -6.18 16.29
C VAL A 189 -29.34 -7.07 15.24
N LEU A 190 -30.68 -7.04 15.13
CA LEU A 190 -31.40 -7.79 14.10
C LEU A 190 -31.01 -7.35 12.69
N SER A 191 -30.89 -6.04 12.47
CA SER A 191 -30.42 -5.48 11.20
C SER A 191 -28.99 -5.96 10.87
N ALA A 192 -28.09 -5.93 11.85
CA ALA A 192 -26.73 -6.43 11.69
C ALA A 192 -26.70 -7.94 11.34
N ILE A 193 -27.55 -8.76 11.97
CA ILE A 193 -27.69 -10.19 11.65
C ILE A 193 -28.18 -10.39 10.21
N VAL A 194 -29.13 -9.59 9.75
CA VAL A 194 -29.67 -9.65 8.37
C VAL A 194 -28.63 -9.22 7.34
N LEU A 195 -27.79 -8.23 7.68
CA LEU A 195 -26.73 -7.71 6.80
C LEU A 195 -25.46 -8.57 6.80
N PHE A 196 -25.19 -9.31 7.88
CA PHE A 196 -23.95 -10.08 8.05
C PHE A 196 -23.63 -11.05 6.87
N PRO A 197 -24.59 -11.77 6.26
CA PRO A 197 -24.32 -12.65 5.12
C PRO A 197 -23.80 -11.94 3.87
N GLN A 198 -23.93 -10.60 3.78
CA GLN A 198 -23.41 -9.82 2.65
C GLN A 198 -21.91 -9.54 2.76
N LEU A 199 -21.30 -9.80 3.93
CA LEU A 199 -19.88 -9.61 4.16
C LEU A 199 -19.09 -10.63 3.32
N ARG A 200 -18.29 -10.14 2.37
CA ARG A 200 -17.42 -10.97 1.52
C ARG A 200 -15.98 -10.88 2.01
N PHE A 201 -15.28 -12.00 1.97
CA PHE A 201 -13.84 -12.05 2.21
C PHE A 201 -13.09 -11.66 0.93
N ASP A 202 -12.11 -10.76 1.05
CA ASP A 202 -11.23 -10.40 -0.06
C ASP A 202 -9.96 -11.28 -0.03
N TYR A 203 -9.85 -12.19 -0.99
CA TYR A 203 -8.71 -13.09 -1.14
C TYR A 203 -7.54 -12.45 -1.90
N ASN A 204 -7.74 -11.28 -2.52
CA ASN A 204 -6.74 -10.68 -3.38
C ASN A 204 -5.79 -9.77 -2.58
N LEU A 205 -4.59 -10.29 -2.30
CA LEU A 205 -3.54 -9.55 -1.61
C LEU A 205 -3.11 -8.26 -2.33
N LEU A 206 -3.32 -8.16 -3.66
CA LEU A 206 -3.02 -6.94 -4.42
C LEU A 206 -3.90 -5.76 -3.98
N ASN A 207 -5.08 -6.03 -3.42
CA ASN A 207 -5.96 -4.98 -2.89
C ASN A 207 -5.48 -4.42 -1.55
N MET A 208 -4.60 -5.14 -0.83
CA MET A 208 -3.98 -4.66 0.42
C MET A 208 -2.79 -3.73 0.17
N GLN A 209 -2.27 -3.69 -1.06
CA GLN A 209 -1.18 -2.80 -1.45
C GLN A 209 -1.72 -1.44 -1.91
N ASP A 210 -0.84 -0.43 -1.97
CA ASP A 210 -1.19 0.90 -2.46
C ASP A 210 -1.67 0.83 -3.93
N PRO A 211 -2.96 1.07 -4.22
CA PRO A 211 -3.50 1.00 -5.58
C PRO A 211 -2.90 2.06 -6.51
N GLN A 212 -2.36 3.14 -5.95
CA GLN A 212 -1.74 4.22 -6.72
C GLN A 212 -0.24 4.01 -6.95
N GLY A 213 0.36 3.03 -6.28
CA GLY A 213 1.77 2.69 -6.41
C GLY A 213 2.13 2.27 -7.83
N LYS A 214 3.24 2.80 -8.36
CA LYS A 214 3.71 2.52 -9.72
C LYS A 214 3.80 1.01 -10.01
N ALA A 215 4.34 0.24 -9.07
CA ALA A 215 4.48 -1.21 -9.20
C ALA A 215 3.11 -1.92 -9.30
N VAL A 216 2.13 -1.55 -8.47
CA VAL A 216 0.78 -2.15 -8.50
C VAL A 216 0.05 -1.78 -9.79
N LYS A 217 0.19 -0.53 -10.27
CA LYS A 217 -0.37 -0.12 -11.57
C LYS A 217 0.23 -0.92 -12.71
N THR A 218 1.55 -1.00 -12.81
CA THR A 218 2.23 -1.79 -13.84
C THR A 218 1.86 -3.27 -13.74
N PHE A 219 1.75 -3.83 -12.54
CA PHE A 219 1.30 -5.21 -12.36
C PHE A 219 -0.13 -5.40 -12.88
N ARG A 220 -1.07 -4.50 -12.58
CA ARG A 220 -2.45 -4.55 -13.10
C ARG A 220 -2.54 -4.34 -14.61
N GLU A 221 -1.68 -3.50 -15.18
CA GLU A 221 -1.55 -3.32 -16.63
C GLU A 221 -1.08 -4.61 -17.29
N LEU A 222 -0.05 -5.26 -16.75
CA LEU A 222 0.43 -6.55 -17.25
C LEU A 222 -0.58 -7.68 -17.09
N LEU A 223 -1.40 -7.67 -16.03
CA LEU A 223 -2.50 -8.64 -15.86
C LEU A 223 -3.58 -8.53 -16.95
N ALA A 224 -3.75 -7.34 -17.54
CA ALA A 224 -4.72 -7.15 -18.63
C ALA A 224 -4.22 -7.75 -19.95
N GLU A 225 -2.90 -7.90 -20.12
CA GLU A 225 -2.29 -8.57 -21.26
C GLU A 225 -2.08 -10.05 -20.97
N VAL A 226 -2.66 -10.93 -21.77
CA VAL A 226 -2.56 -12.38 -21.51
C VAL A 226 -1.14 -12.90 -21.70
N ASP A 227 -0.45 -12.47 -22.75
CA ASP A 227 0.85 -13.03 -23.11
C ASP A 227 1.97 -12.59 -22.14
N ASN A 228 1.75 -11.48 -21.43
CA ASN A 228 2.69 -10.91 -20.46
C ASN A 228 2.15 -10.98 -19.02
N SER A 229 1.09 -11.78 -18.77
CA SER A 229 0.47 -11.86 -17.45
C SER A 229 1.46 -12.42 -16.42
N PRO A 230 1.75 -11.68 -15.34
CA PRO A 230 2.57 -12.21 -14.25
C PRO A 230 1.82 -13.28 -13.45
N TRP A 231 0.52 -13.47 -13.68
CA TRP A 231 -0.31 -14.45 -12.98
C TRP A 231 -0.35 -15.76 -13.77
N HIS A 232 0.64 -16.61 -13.52
CA HIS A 232 0.74 -17.95 -14.07
C HIS A 232 1.03 -18.96 -12.96
N ALA A 233 0.86 -20.24 -13.29
CA ALA A 233 1.24 -21.35 -12.41
C ALA A 233 2.34 -22.15 -13.11
N ASP A 234 3.43 -22.39 -12.38
CA ASP A 234 4.53 -23.21 -12.86
C ASP A 234 4.34 -24.65 -12.41
N ILE A 235 4.44 -25.59 -13.36
CA ILE A 235 4.34 -27.02 -13.10
C ILE A 235 5.62 -27.68 -13.58
N LEU A 236 6.31 -28.38 -12.67
CA LEU A 236 7.51 -29.13 -12.99
C LEU A 236 7.15 -30.55 -13.45
N SER A 237 7.78 -31.01 -14.52
CA SER A 237 7.62 -32.37 -15.07
C SER A 237 8.98 -33.02 -15.27
N ASN A 238 9.09 -34.33 -15.03
CA ASN A 238 10.38 -35.03 -15.05
C ASN A 238 10.83 -35.41 -16.46
N ASN A 239 9.88 -35.56 -17.39
CA ASN A 239 10.18 -35.98 -18.74
C ASN A 239 9.18 -35.42 -19.75
N ARG A 240 9.57 -35.45 -21.03
CA ARG A 240 8.76 -34.90 -22.12
C ARG A 240 7.41 -35.58 -22.30
N GLN A 241 7.31 -36.89 -22.07
CA GLN A 241 6.04 -37.60 -22.22
C GLN A 241 5.02 -37.15 -21.17
N GLU A 242 5.48 -36.89 -19.96
CA GLU A 242 4.70 -36.31 -18.88
C GLU A 242 4.30 -34.87 -19.21
N THR A 243 5.23 -34.04 -19.71
CA THR A 243 4.94 -32.68 -20.18
C THR A 243 3.83 -32.69 -21.24
N ASP A 244 3.96 -33.53 -22.28
CA ASP A 244 2.98 -33.60 -23.38
C ASP A 244 1.59 -34.05 -22.89
N ARG A 245 1.53 -34.92 -21.86
CA ARG A 245 0.26 -35.32 -21.21
C ARG A 245 -0.35 -34.17 -20.43
N LEU A 246 0.45 -33.46 -19.62
CA LEU A 246 -0.01 -32.32 -18.82
C LEU A 246 -0.53 -31.20 -19.71
N VAL A 247 0.19 -30.85 -20.78
CA VAL A 247 -0.22 -29.81 -21.73
C VAL A 247 -1.59 -30.12 -22.32
N ARG A 248 -1.86 -31.38 -22.70
CA ARG A 248 -3.18 -31.77 -23.21
C ARG A 248 -4.27 -31.60 -22.15
N SER A 249 -4.07 -32.18 -20.97
CA SER A 249 -5.06 -32.11 -19.90
C SER A 249 -5.36 -30.68 -19.45
N LEU A 250 -4.35 -29.80 -19.46
CA LEU A 250 -4.50 -28.40 -19.05
C LEU A 250 -5.17 -27.55 -20.15
N ASN A 251 -4.83 -27.75 -21.42
CA ASN A 251 -5.47 -27.03 -22.53
C ASN A 251 -6.95 -27.40 -22.70
N ASP A 252 -7.39 -28.55 -22.21
CA ASP A 252 -8.80 -28.96 -22.21
C ASP A 252 -9.65 -28.21 -21.16
N LEU A 253 -9.04 -27.52 -20.20
CA LEU A 253 -9.75 -26.77 -19.16
C LEU A 253 -10.21 -25.39 -19.68
N PRO A 254 -11.48 -25.00 -19.49
CA PRO A 254 -12.00 -23.72 -19.99
C PRO A 254 -11.38 -22.50 -19.29
N GLU A 255 -10.83 -22.66 -18.08
CA GLU A 255 -10.14 -21.60 -17.33
C GLU A 255 -8.71 -21.35 -17.82
N VAL A 256 -8.10 -22.32 -18.53
CA VAL A 256 -6.72 -22.23 -18.99
C VAL A 256 -6.70 -21.68 -20.40
N LYS A 257 -6.13 -20.47 -20.56
CA LYS A 257 -6.05 -19.84 -21.87
C LYS A 257 -4.92 -20.42 -22.72
N ASN A 258 -3.71 -20.55 -22.16
CA ASN A 258 -2.52 -21.04 -22.85
C ASN A 258 -1.62 -21.78 -21.86
N VAL A 259 -0.91 -22.80 -22.34
CA VAL A 259 0.17 -23.50 -21.63
C VAL A 259 1.45 -23.35 -22.45
N VAL A 260 2.53 -22.89 -21.83
CA VAL A 260 3.83 -22.67 -22.48
C VAL A 260 4.86 -23.61 -21.89
N THR A 261 5.62 -24.27 -22.76
CA THR A 261 6.69 -25.21 -22.41
C THR A 261 8.01 -24.79 -23.05
N ILE A 262 9.12 -25.35 -22.56
CA ILE A 262 10.43 -25.16 -23.19
C ILE A 262 10.48 -25.68 -24.63
N PHE A 263 9.62 -26.62 -25.00
CA PHE A 263 9.57 -27.20 -26.34
C PHE A 263 8.88 -26.29 -27.35
N ASP A 264 8.04 -25.35 -26.91
CA ASP A 264 7.35 -24.39 -27.79
C ASP A 264 8.32 -23.35 -28.37
N PHE A 265 9.48 -23.17 -27.72
CA PHE A 265 10.59 -22.37 -28.25
C PHE A 265 11.37 -23.07 -29.37
N VAL A 266 11.08 -24.33 -29.68
CA VAL A 266 11.64 -25.03 -30.86
C VAL A 266 10.68 -24.83 -32.03
N PRO A 267 11.01 -23.99 -33.04
CA PRO A 267 10.07 -23.65 -34.10
C PRO A 267 9.65 -24.87 -34.92
N THR A 268 8.39 -24.92 -35.32
CA THR A 268 7.86 -25.95 -36.23
C THR A 268 8.03 -25.54 -37.69
N GLU A 269 8.13 -26.54 -38.58
CA GLU A 269 8.21 -26.37 -40.05
C GLU A 269 9.38 -25.51 -40.56
N GLN A 270 10.53 -25.59 -39.90
CA GLN A 270 11.72 -24.80 -40.23
C GLN A 270 12.22 -25.05 -41.66
N GLU A 271 12.11 -26.28 -42.18
CA GLU A 271 12.48 -26.64 -43.55
C GLU A 271 11.74 -25.83 -44.62
N LYS A 272 10.49 -25.42 -44.33
CA LYS A 272 9.70 -24.58 -45.23
C LYS A 272 9.90 -23.10 -44.98
N LYS A 273 10.11 -22.69 -43.72
CA LYS A 273 10.22 -21.28 -43.33
C LYS A 273 11.58 -20.68 -43.70
N LEU A 274 12.68 -21.42 -43.54
CA LEU A 274 14.03 -20.92 -43.78
C LEU A 274 14.27 -20.47 -45.24
N PRO A 275 13.83 -21.22 -46.28
CA PRO A 275 13.96 -20.77 -47.67
C PRO A 275 13.23 -19.44 -47.95
N ILE A 276 12.02 -19.28 -47.37
CA ILE A 276 11.22 -18.06 -47.52
C ILE A 276 11.92 -16.87 -46.86
N ILE A 277 12.47 -17.07 -45.66
CA ILE A 277 13.23 -16.04 -44.94
C ILE A 277 14.49 -15.65 -45.74
N ALA A 278 15.19 -16.61 -46.33
CA ALA A 278 16.35 -16.36 -47.18
C ALA A 278 15.99 -15.56 -48.45
N GLU A 279 14.84 -15.85 -49.07
CA GLU A 279 14.33 -15.08 -50.21
C GLU A 279 13.97 -13.63 -49.81
N MET A 280 13.33 -13.45 -48.65
CA MET A 280 13.07 -12.13 -48.08
C MET A 280 14.37 -11.37 -47.77
N ALA A 281 15.39 -12.06 -47.28
CA ALA A 281 16.71 -11.49 -47.01
C ALA A 281 17.37 -10.91 -48.27
N LEU A 282 17.32 -11.68 -49.36
CA LEU A 282 17.86 -11.27 -50.66
C LEU A 282 17.12 -10.07 -51.25
N THR A 283 15.81 -9.99 -51.03
CA THR A 283 14.96 -8.90 -51.53
C THR A 283 15.10 -7.63 -50.70
N ALA A 284 15.18 -7.75 -49.37
CA ALA A 284 15.28 -6.61 -48.46
C ALA A 284 16.66 -5.94 -48.48
N GLY A 285 17.71 -6.67 -48.87
CA GLY A 285 19.10 -6.19 -48.84
C GLY A 285 19.63 -6.01 -47.41
N PRO A 286 20.91 -5.62 -47.25
CA PRO A 286 21.47 -5.34 -45.93
C PRO A 286 20.75 -4.14 -45.30
N ILE A 287 20.01 -4.38 -44.21
CA ILE A 287 19.40 -3.31 -43.41
C ILE A 287 20.52 -2.52 -42.75
N MET A 288 20.98 -1.46 -43.43
CA MET A 288 22.01 -0.56 -42.92
C MET A 288 21.44 0.26 -41.77
N LEU A 289 21.78 -0.12 -40.54
CA LEU A 289 21.54 0.67 -39.32
C LEU A 289 22.38 1.95 -39.37
N SER A 290 21.89 2.96 -40.08
CA SER A 290 22.31 4.33 -39.80
C SER A 290 21.57 4.72 -38.53
N THR A 291 22.20 4.61 -37.36
CA THR A 291 21.68 5.30 -36.17
C THR A 291 21.48 6.76 -36.57
N PRO A 292 20.27 7.33 -36.42
CA PRO A 292 20.10 8.75 -36.58
C PRO A 292 21.05 9.38 -35.57
N SER A 293 22.16 9.94 -36.05
CA SER A 293 22.97 10.81 -35.20
C SER A 293 22.01 11.90 -34.74
N ALA A 294 22.01 12.22 -33.45
CA ALA A 294 21.25 13.35 -32.91
C ALA A 294 21.78 14.62 -33.57
N VAL A 295 21.27 14.93 -34.76
CA VAL A 295 21.64 16.10 -35.52
C VAL A 295 20.87 17.24 -34.87
N ASN A 296 21.55 17.91 -33.94
CA ASN A 296 21.08 19.09 -33.22
C ASN A 296 21.03 20.31 -34.15
N ASN A 297 20.40 20.17 -35.32
CA ASN A 297 20.24 21.24 -36.30
C ASN A 297 18.83 21.81 -36.18
N GLU A 298 18.73 23.12 -35.94
CA GLU A 298 17.47 23.87 -35.95
C GLU A 298 16.62 23.62 -37.22
N LYS A 299 17.28 23.30 -38.35
CA LYS A 299 16.63 22.91 -39.61
C LYS A 299 15.82 21.61 -39.52
N VAL A 300 16.26 20.65 -38.71
CA VAL A 300 15.56 19.37 -38.51
C VAL A 300 14.32 19.58 -37.64
N LEU A 301 14.43 20.40 -36.59
CA LEU A 301 13.30 20.75 -35.71
C LEU A 301 12.20 21.51 -36.47
N MET A 302 12.57 22.45 -37.35
CA MET A 302 11.61 23.14 -38.22
C MET A 302 10.90 22.16 -39.17
N LYS A 303 11.64 21.21 -39.75
CA LYS A 303 11.08 20.18 -40.63
C LYS A 303 10.17 19.21 -39.88
N GLN A 304 10.53 18.79 -38.67
CA GLN A 304 9.68 17.94 -37.82
C GLN A 304 8.36 18.63 -37.47
N ARG A 305 8.41 19.93 -37.13
CA ARG A 305 7.20 20.73 -36.88
C ARG A 305 6.31 20.81 -38.12
N GLU A 306 6.89 21.00 -39.30
CA GLU A 306 6.16 21.03 -40.56
C GLU A 306 5.46 19.69 -40.87
N GLU A 307 6.13 18.57 -40.62
CA GLU A 307 5.55 17.23 -40.83
C GLU A 307 4.45 16.90 -39.81
N LEU A 308 4.60 17.32 -38.55
CA LEU A 308 3.54 17.21 -37.55
C LEU A 308 2.31 18.05 -37.95
N ASP A 309 2.51 19.21 -38.57
CA ASP A 309 1.41 20.06 -39.05
C ASP A 309 0.68 19.41 -40.23
N LYS A 310 1.43 18.82 -41.18
CA LYS A 310 0.87 17.99 -42.26
C LYS A 310 0.07 16.80 -41.74
N LEU A 311 0.56 16.13 -40.70
CA LEU A 311 -0.15 15.02 -40.07
C LEU A 311 -1.48 15.49 -39.45
N SER A 312 -1.47 16.65 -38.78
CA SER A 312 -2.68 17.27 -38.21
C SER A 312 -3.74 17.51 -39.30
N ILE A 313 -3.33 18.13 -40.41
CA ILE A 313 -4.20 18.44 -41.55
C ILE A 313 -4.74 17.16 -42.19
N THR A 314 -3.91 16.13 -42.31
CA THR A 314 -4.31 14.83 -42.89
C THR A 314 -5.32 14.12 -41.98
N LEU A 315 -5.14 14.19 -40.66
CA LEU A 315 -6.10 13.65 -39.70
C LEU A 315 -7.45 14.38 -39.80
N ASP A 316 -7.44 15.69 -40.03
CA ASP A 316 -8.66 16.47 -40.27
C ASP A 316 -9.41 16.03 -41.52
N GLN A 317 -8.69 15.84 -42.62
CA GLN A 317 -9.28 15.31 -43.86
C GLN A 317 -9.83 13.90 -43.65
N PHE A 318 -9.08 13.02 -42.98
CA PHE A 318 -9.53 11.65 -42.71
C PHE A 318 -10.78 11.58 -41.84
N ILE A 319 -10.86 12.40 -40.79
CA ILE A 319 -12.03 12.48 -39.90
C ILE A 319 -13.27 13.00 -40.67
N ALA A 320 -13.08 13.92 -41.61
CA ALA A 320 -14.15 14.48 -42.43
C ALA A 320 -14.63 13.50 -43.53
N GLU A 321 -13.72 12.78 -44.17
CA GLU A 321 -14.03 11.90 -45.31
C GLU A 321 -14.57 10.53 -44.91
N LYS A 322 -14.17 9.97 -43.75
CA LYS A 322 -14.52 8.60 -43.35
C LYS A 322 -15.18 8.51 -41.96
N PRO A 323 -16.40 9.06 -41.79
CA PRO A 323 -17.07 9.17 -40.49
C PRO A 323 -17.42 7.84 -39.79
N ASN A 324 -17.45 6.72 -40.52
CA ASN A 324 -17.80 5.39 -40.00
C ASN A 324 -16.61 4.42 -39.90
N HIS A 325 -15.36 4.89 -39.99
CA HIS A 325 -14.19 4.03 -39.92
C HIS A 325 -13.91 3.58 -38.47
N PRO A 326 -13.55 2.30 -38.21
CA PRO A 326 -13.31 1.79 -36.85
C PRO A 326 -12.20 2.52 -36.07
N VAL A 327 -11.28 3.19 -36.79
CA VAL A 327 -10.13 3.92 -36.20
C VAL A 327 -10.46 5.38 -35.85
N LEU A 328 -11.71 5.83 -36.06
CA LEU A 328 -12.07 7.25 -35.93
C LEU A 328 -11.90 7.81 -34.51
N ILE A 329 -12.14 6.98 -33.48
CA ILE A 329 -11.92 7.37 -32.07
C ILE A 329 -10.43 7.62 -31.84
N SER A 330 -9.56 6.70 -32.27
CA SER A 330 -8.11 6.83 -32.13
C SER A 330 -7.57 8.03 -32.91
N ALA A 331 -8.09 8.29 -34.12
CA ALA A 331 -7.73 9.45 -34.92
C ALA A 331 -8.10 10.77 -34.24
N ARG A 332 -9.29 10.86 -33.61
CA ARG A 332 -9.69 12.05 -32.82
C ARG A 332 -8.84 12.23 -31.58
N THR A 333 -8.53 11.15 -30.85
CA THR A 333 -7.66 11.20 -29.67
C THR A 333 -6.27 11.68 -30.04
N LEU A 334 -5.69 11.13 -31.12
CA LEU A 334 -4.38 11.54 -31.61
C LEU A 334 -4.36 13.01 -32.03
N LYS A 335 -5.40 13.48 -32.75
CA LYS A 335 -5.56 14.89 -33.11
C LYS A 335 -5.60 15.79 -31.85
N ASN A 336 -6.38 15.43 -30.84
CA ASN A 336 -6.46 16.20 -29.61
C ASN A 336 -5.12 16.26 -28.87
N SER A 337 -4.40 15.13 -28.80
CA SER A 337 -3.05 15.09 -28.23
C SER A 337 -2.06 15.96 -29.00
N LEU A 338 -2.16 15.98 -30.33
CA LEU A 338 -1.33 16.81 -31.20
C LEU A 338 -1.64 18.30 -31.01
N ALA A 339 -2.92 18.67 -30.83
CA ALA A 339 -3.32 20.04 -30.52
C ALA A 339 -2.78 20.51 -29.16
N ILE A 340 -2.79 19.65 -28.14
CA ILE A 340 -2.19 19.94 -26.82
C ILE A 340 -0.67 20.10 -26.95
N LEU A 341 -0.02 19.26 -27.75
CA LEU A 341 1.41 19.36 -28.03
C LEU A 341 1.76 20.68 -28.73
N PHE A 342 1.01 21.08 -29.75
CA PHE A 342 1.20 22.38 -30.40
C PHE A 342 0.95 23.56 -29.47
N ALA A 343 -0.01 23.46 -28.55
CA ALA A 343 -0.26 24.50 -27.55
C ALA A 343 0.96 24.68 -26.63
N ARG A 344 1.61 23.58 -26.21
CA ARG A 344 2.84 23.61 -25.40
C ARG A 344 4.05 24.11 -26.19
N LEU A 345 4.19 23.71 -27.45
CA LEU A 345 5.30 24.16 -28.33
C LEU A 345 5.21 25.64 -28.74
N ASN A 346 4.06 26.28 -28.55
CA ASN A 346 3.86 27.70 -28.81
C ASN A 346 4.09 28.57 -27.57
N GLU A 347 4.36 27.98 -26.41
CA GLU A 347 4.69 28.71 -25.19
C GLU A 347 6.10 29.31 -25.30
N LYS A 348 6.30 30.55 -24.83
CA LYS A 348 7.34 31.50 -25.29
C LYS A 348 8.81 31.14 -24.97
N ASN A 349 9.11 29.93 -24.49
CA ASN A 349 10.48 29.45 -24.20
C ASN A 349 10.97 28.51 -25.31
N THR A 350 11.86 29.02 -26.16
CA THR A 350 12.45 28.29 -27.30
C THR A 350 13.24 27.05 -26.86
N THR A 351 13.89 27.09 -25.68
CA THR A 351 14.67 25.97 -25.12
C THR A 351 13.79 24.79 -24.70
N ASP A 352 12.64 25.07 -24.09
CA ASP A 352 11.67 24.07 -23.62
C ASP A 352 11.00 23.36 -24.80
N SER A 353 10.73 24.11 -25.88
CA SER A 353 10.14 23.57 -27.10
C SER A 353 11.07 22.62 -27.86
N SER A 354 12.39 22.92 -27.90
CA SER A 354 13.37 22.02 -28.51
C SER A 354 13.55 20.73 -27.71
N GLU A 355 13.48 20.81 -26.37
CA GLU A 355 13.61 19.66 -25.49
C GLU A 355 12.39 18.72 -25.60
N LEU A 356 11.18 19.29 -25.69
CA LEU A 356 9.94 18.53 -25.91
C LEU A 356 9.90 17.80 -27.26
N LEU A 357 10.37 18.43 -28.35
CA LEU A 357 10.44 17.79 -29.66
C LEU A 357 11.49 16.68 -29.68
N HIS A 358 12.63 16.90 -29.02
CA HIS A 358 13.66 15.88 -28.88
C HIS A 358 13.18 14.71 -28.01
N SER A 359 12.41 14.95 -26.94
CA SER A 359 11.83 13.85 -26.15
C SER A 359 10.80 13.06 -26.95
N LEU A 360 9.98 13.74 -27.77
CA LEU A 360 9.01 13.07 -28.64
C LEU A 360 9.69 12.19 -29.69
N ASP A 361 10.70 12.70 -30.37
CA ASP A 361 11.47 11.93 -31.37
C ASP A 361 12.16 10.72 -30.72
N LYS A 362 12.75 10.94 -29.54
CA LYS A 362 13.35 9.87 -28.75
C LYS A 362 12.33 8.81 -28.35
N ASP A 363 11.13 9.18 -27.91
CA ASP A 363 10.09 8.25 -27.48
C ASP A 363 9.49 7.48 -28.67
N LEU A 364 9.27 8.15 -29.81
CA LEU A 364 8.73 7.52 -31.03
C LEU A 364 9.73 6.58 -31.69
N LEU A 365 11.01 6.94 -31.71
CA LEU A 365 12.07 6.15 -32.32
C LEU A 365 12.75 5.19 -31.35
N LEU A 366 12.41 5.22 -30.04
CA LEU A 366 13.09 4.42 -29.01
C LEU A 366 13.11 2.93 -29.36
N THR A 367 11.99 2.43 -29.89
CA THR A 367 11.79 1.01 -30.20
C THR A 367 12.26 0.65 -31.61
N LEU A 368 12.46 1.63 -32.51
CA LEU A 368 12.77 1.37 -33.92
C LEU A 368 14.13 0.67 -34.10
N PRO A 369 15.25 1.10 -33.47
CA PRO A 369 16.52 0.39 -33.54
C PRO A 369 16.40 -1.06 -33.06
N ILE A 370 15.65 -1.28 -31.98
CA ILE A 370 15.44 -2.62 -31.41
C ILE A 370 14.62 -3.49 -32.39
N SER A 371 13.55 -2.95 -32.98
CA SER A 371 12.74 -3.65 -33.97
C SER A 371 13.51 -3.96 -35.25
N LEU A 372 14.33 -3.01 -35.75
CA LEU A 372 15.20 -3.23 -36.90
C LEU A 372 16.29 -4.26 -36.62
N GLN A 373 16.89 -4.22 -35.42
CA GLN A 373 17.86 -5.22 -34.98
C GLN A 373 17.20 -6.61 -34.88
N ARG A 374 16.00 -6.71 -34.30
CA ARG A 374 15.23 -7.97 -34.25
C ARG A 374 14.91 -8.50 -35.65
N MET A 375 14.50 -7.61 -36.56
CA MET A 375 14.23 -7.96 -37.95
C MET A 375 15.49 -8.44 -38.67
N GLN A 376 16.62 -7.74 -38.49
CA GLN A 376 17.92 -8.15 -39.01
C GLN A 376 18.30 -9.54 -38.47
N THR A 377 18.23 -9.74 -37.15
CA THR A 377 18.50 -11.04 -36.52
C THR A 377 17.60 -12.14 -37.08
N ALA A 378 16.31 -11.85 -37.29
CA ALA A 378 15.35 -12.82 -37.85
C ALA A 378 15.65 -13.19 -39.31
N ILE A 379 16.17 -12.25 -40.10
CA ILE A 379 16.50 -12.43 -41.52
C ILE A 379 17.85 -13.14 -41.70
N GLU A 380 18.79 -12.96 -40.76
CA GLU A 380 20.11 -13.61 -40.78
C GLU A 380 20.10 -15.08 -40.32
N VAL A 381 18.96 -15.58 -39.81
CA VAL A 381 18.82 -16.98 -39.37
C VAL A 381 18.93 -17.92 -40.57
N SER A 382 20.05 -18.63 -40.66
CA SER A 382 20.33 -19.62 -41.71
C SER A 382 20.39 -21.06 -41.20
N THR A 383 20.46 -21.27 -39.88
CA THR A 383 20.59 -22.60 -39.27
C THR A 383 19.31 -22.99 -38.53
N PRO A 384 18.86 -24.26 -38.65
CA PRO A 384 17.71 -24.74 -37.92
C PRO A 384 18.02 -24.82 -36.41
N PHE A 385 17.12 -24.26 -35.60
CA PHE A 385 17.21 -24.35 -34.14
C PHE A 385 16.56 -25.64 -33.67
N ASN A 386 17.38 -26.53 -33.11
CA ASN A 386 16.98 -27.87 -32.70
C ASN A 386 17.03 -28.04 -31.18
N LYS A 387 16.40 -29.11 -30.68
CA LYS A 387 16.35 -29.45 -29.24
C LYS A 387 17.71 -29.51 -28.54
N LYS A 388 18.78 -29.85 -29.26
CA LYS A 388 20.15 -29.86 -28.73
C LYS A 388 20.68 -28.45 -28.40
N GLY A 389 20.05 -27.41 -28.94
CA GLY A 389 20.34 -26.01 -28.64
C GLY A 389 19.51 -25.44 -27.49
N LEU A 390 18.60 -26.21 -26.90
CA LEU A 390 17.93 -25.82 -25.66
C LEU A 390 18.94 -25.89 -24.50
N PRO A 391 18.87 -24.98 -23.51
CA PRO A 391 19.72 -25.06 -22.33
C PRO A 391 19.48 -26.40 -21.63
N THR A 392 20.57 -27.05 -21.23
CA THR A 392 20.50 -28.28 -20.42
C THR A 392 20.04 -27.90 -19.03
N SER A 393 18.87 -28.41 -18.64
CA SER A 393 18.31 -28.32 -17.27
C SER A 393 19.16 -29.08 -16.27
#